data_AF-C7J956-F1
#
_entry.id   AF-C7J956-F1
#
_cell.length_a   1.000
_cell.length_b   1.000
_cell.length_c   1.000
_cell.angle_alpha   90.00
_cell.angle_beta   90.00
_cell.angle_gamma   90.00
#
_symmetry.space_group_name_H-M   'P 1'
#
loop_
_entity.id
_entity.type
_entity.pdbx_description
1 polymer ?
#
loop_
_entity_poly.entity_id
_entity_poly.type
_entity_poly.pdbx_seq_one_letter_code
_entity_poly.pdbx_strand_id
1 'polypeptide(L)' 'DDSLVGHTSSVDIATEENMEALIGIGKDLLKKPVARVNIDTGVHEPVDGEGTNEEALARFAKKLSEERRLRRNSLSSS' A
#
# COMPACT_ATOMS: atom_id res chain seq x y z
N ASP A 1 4.37 -3.52 12.46
CA ASP A 1 4.90 -2.30 13.08
C ASP A 1 3.97 -1.16 12.74
N ASP A 2 3.12 -0.78 13.71
CA ASP A 2 2.22 0.36 13.55
C ASP A 2 3.03 1.63 13.84
N SER A 3 3.25 2.44 12.80
CA SER A 3 4.08 3.65 12.90
C SER A 3 3.27 4.89 13.28
N LEU A 4 1.95 4.77 13.40
CA LEU A 4 1.09 5.87 13.82
C LEU A 4 1.15 6.01 15.35
N VAL A 5 1.63 7.16 15.82
CA VAL A 5 1.77 7.49 17.24
C VAL A 5 1.37 8.94 17.51
N GLY A 6 0.89 9.21 18.72
CA GLY A 6 0.50 10.57 19.12
C GLY A 6 -0.54 11.17 18.15
N HIS A 7 -0.30 12.38 17.67
CA HIS A 7 -1.22 13.07 16.75
C HIS A 7 -1.47 12.31 15.44
N THR A 8 -0.50 11.55 14.94
CA THR A 8 -0.66 10.78 13.69
C THR A 8 -1.61 9.59 13.83
N SER A 9 -1.95 9.20 15.06
CA SER A 9 -2.99 8.19 15.33
C SER A 9 -4.41 8.77 15.45
N SER A 10 -4.54 10.11 15.49
CA SER A 10 -5.83 10.79 15.59
C SER A 10 -6.41 11.09 14.21
N VAL A 11 -7.71 10.90 14.05
CA VAL A 11 -8.42 11.10 12.77
C VAL A 11 -8.98 12.52 12.60
N ASP A 12 -8.95 13.34 13.65
CA ASP A 12 -9.55 14.68 13.74
C ASP A 12 -8.52 15.83 13.82
N ILE A 13 -7.22 15.52 13.81
CA ILE A 13 -6.13 16.50 13.90
C ILE A 13 -5.60 16.79 12.50
N ALA A 14 -6.15 17.80 11.85
CA ALA A 14 -5.80 18.21 10.48
C ALA A 14 -4.83 19.41 10.42
N THR A 15 -3.89 19.52 11.37
CA THR A 15 -2.83 20.52 11.30
C THR A 15 -1.87 20.20 10.16
N GLU A 16 -1.25 21.23 9.57
CA GLU A 16 -0.28 21.07 8.49
C GLU A 16 0.86 20.12 8.89
N GLU A 17 1.42 20.32 10.09
CA GLU A 17 2.46 19.46 10.66
C GLU A 17 2.05 17.99 10.75
N ASN A 18 0.82 17.70 11.22
CA ASN A 18 0.35 16.31 11.31
C ASN A 18 0.17 15.69 9.92
N MET A 19 -0.29 16.47 8.94
CA MET A 19 -0.44 16.01 7.55
C MET A 19 0.91 15.72 6.89
N GLU A 20 1.91 16.57 7.11
CA GLU A 20 3.28 16.34 6.63
C GLU A 20 3.89 15.07 7.25
N ALA A 21 3.69 14.86 8.55
CA ALA A 21 4.13 13.64 9.24
C ALA A 21 3.45 12.39 8.65
N LEU A 22 2.14 12.42 8.42
CA LEU A 22 1.40 11.31 7.79
C LEU A 22 1.88 11.02 6.35
N ILE A 23 2.22 12.05 5.58
CA ILE A 23 2.83 11.87 4.24
C ILE A 23 4.19 11.18 4.36
N GLY A 24 5.02 11.58 5.33
CA GLY A 24 6.30 10.93 5.63
C GLY A 24 6.14 9.45 5.94
N ILE A 25 5.24 9.13 6.88
CA ILE A 25 4.91 7.74 7.27
C ILE A 25 4.45 6.93 6.05
N GLY A 26 3.59 7.50 5.19
CA GLY A 26 3.14 6.84 3.97
C GLY A 26 4.28 6.54 2.98
N LYS A 27 5.23 7.46 2.81
CA LYS A 27 6.42 7.25 1.97
C LYS A 27 7.33 6.16 2.53
N ASP A 28 7.51 6.12 3.85
CA ASP A 28 8.31 5.07 4.50
C ASP A 28 7.63 3.71 4.38
N LEU A 29 6.30 3.65 4.49
CA LEU A 29 5.53 2.42 4.33
C LEU A 29 5.71 1.80 2.93
N LEU A 30 5.89 2.60 1.88
CA LEU A 30 6.20 2.10 0.54
C LEU A 30 7.53 1.34 0.50
N LYS A 31 8.51 1.71 1.32
CA LYS A 31 9.83 1.07 1.39
C LYS A 31 9.87 -0.14 2.32
N LYS A 32 8.87 -0.32 3.21
CA LYS A 32 8.75 -1.50 4.06
C LYS A 32 8.45 -2.76 3.22
N PRO A 33 8.90 -3.96 3.67
CA PRO A 33 8.56 -5.22 3.02
C PRO A 33 7.05 -5.45 3.02
N VAL A 34 6.57 -6.20 2.04
CA VAL A 34 5.18 -6.66 2.00
C VAL A 34 4.91 -7.48 3.26
N ALA A 35 3.81 -7.19 3.94
CA ALA A 35 3.38 -7.91 5.12
C ALA A 35 1.95 -8.44 4.96
N ARG A 36 1.67 -9.60 5.56
CA ARG A 36 0.34 -10.20 5.64
C ARG A 36 -0.08 -10.33 7.09
N VAL A 37 -1.40 -10.29 7.33
CA VAL A 37 -1.94 -10.55 8.65
C VAL A 37 -1.81 -12.04 8.93
N ASN A 38 -1.13 -12.38 10.01
CA ASN A 38 -1.21 -13.70 10.61
C ASN A 38 -2.58 -13.84 11.28
N ILE A 39 -3.39 -14.79 10.83
CA ILE A 39 -4.79 -14.93 11.26
C ILE A 39 -4.93 -15.41 12.70
N ASP A 40 -3.91 -16.08 13.24
CA ASP A 40 -3.93 -16.60 14.61
C ASP A 40 -3.54 -15.51 15.62
N THR A 41 -2.61 -14.63 15.25
CA THR A 41 -2.08 -13.59 16.14
C THR A 41 -2.67 -12.20 15.87
N GLY A 42 -3.27 -11.98 14.69
CA GLY A 42 -3.72 -10.67 14.22
C GLY A 42 -2.59 -9.71 13.83
N VAL A 43 -1.33 -10.16 13.88
CA VAL A 43 -0.15 -9.31 13.64
C VAL A 43 0.22 -9.31 12.16
N HIS A 44 0.64 -8.15 11.66
CA HIS A 44 1.24 -8.04 10.33
C HIS A 44 2.68 -8.56 10.34
N GLU A 45 2.92 -9.63 9.58
CA GLU A 45 4.21 -10.29 9.44
C GLU A 45 4.76 -10.10 8.01
N PRO A 46 6.03 -9.73 7.84
CA PRO A 46 6.66 -9.66 6.52
C PRO A 46 6.58 -10.99 5.78
N VAL A 47 6.44 -10.93 4.46
CA VAL A 47 6.44 -12.11 3.59
C VAL A 47 7.77 -12.17 2.84
N ASP A 48 8.54 -13.21 3.12
CA ASP A 48 9.84 -13.42 2.48
C ASP A 48 9.70 -13.54 0.96
N GLY A 49 10.58 -12.83 0.24
CA GLY A 49 10.67 -12.88 -1.22
C GLY A 49 9.66 -12.01 -1.98
N GLU A 50 8.68 -11.37 -1.31
CA GLU A 50 7.70 -10.49 -1.96
C GLU A 50 8.25 -9.05 -2.19
N GLY A 51 9.42 -8.72 -1.65
CA GLY A 51 10.01 -7.37 -1.79
C GLY A 51 9.25 -6.31 -1.01
N THR A 52 9.31 -5.07 -1.48
CA THR A 52 8.68 -3.89 -0.84
C THR A 52 7.25 -3.63 -1.29
N ASN A 53 6.50 -2.86 -0.50
CA ASN A 53 5.15 -2.42 -0.85
C ASN A 53 5.11 -1.63 -2.17
N GLU A 54 6.11 -0.78 -2.42
CA GLU A 54 6.26 -0.03 -3.67
C GLU A 54 6.33 -0.95 -4.89
N GLU A 55 7.20 -1.98 -4.83
CA GLU A 55 7.36 -2.94 -5.91
C GLU A 55 6.09 -3.78 -6.12
N ALA A 56 5.43 -4.18 -5.03
CA ALA A 56 4.16 -4.90 -5.10
C ALA A 56 3.06 -4.06 -5.75
N LEU A 57 2.94 -2.78 -5.40
CA LEU A 57 2.00 -1.85 -6.02
C LEU A 57 2.32 -1.62 -7.50
N ALA A 58 3.59 -1.50 -7.89
CA ALA A 58 3.99 -1.37 -9.28
C ALA A 58 3.61 -2.61 -10.10
N ARG A 59 3.84 -3.82 -9.56
CA ARG A 59 3.40 -5.09 -10.18
C ARG A 59 1.89 -5.15 -10.30
N PHE A 60 1.15 -4.70 -9.30
CA PHE A 60 -0.31 -4.67 -9.32
C PHE A 60 -0.86 -3.69 -10.36
N ALA A 61 -0.31 -2.47 -10.42
CA ALA A 61 -0.66 -1.47 -11.43
C ALA A 61 -0.45 -1.99 -12.86
N LYS A 62 0.65 -2.72 -13.11
CA LYS A 62 0.90 -3.38 -14.41
C LYS A 62 -0.21 -4.38 -14.76
N LYS A 63 -0.57 -5.28 -13.83
CA LYS A 63 -1.65 -6.26 -14.03
C LYS A 63 -2.98 -5.58 -14.38
N LEU A 64 -3.34 -4.53 -13.65
CA LEU A 64 -4.56 -3.75 -13.91
C LEU A 64 -4.55 -3.09 -15.30
N SER A 65 -3.42 -2.53 -15.70
CA SER A 65 -3.24 -1.91 -17.02
C SER A 65 -3.38 -2.94 -18.15
N GLU A 66 -2.74 -4.11 -18.01
CA GLU A 66 -2.84 -5.21 -18.96
C GLU A 66 -4.28 -5.72 -19.11
N GLU A 67 -4.98 -5.95 -17.99
CA GLU A 67 -6.37 -6.39 -17.98
C GLU A 67 -7.30 -5.37 -18.64
N ARG A 68 -7.14 -4.07 -18.35
CA ARG A 68 -7.91 -3.00 -19.00
C ARG A 68 -7.73 -3.02 -20.52
N ARG A 69 -6.49 -3.24 -20.99
CA ARG A 69 -6.19 -3.33 -22.43
C ARG A 69 -6.85 -4.55 -23.05
N LEU A 70 -6.77 -5.72 -22.41
CA LEU A 70 -7.41 -6.95 -22.89
C LEU A 70 -8.91 -6.77 -23.07
N ARG A 71 -9.61 -6.21 -22.07
CA ARG A 71 -11.06 -5.94 -22.15
C ARG A 71 -11.43 -4.96 -23.25
N ARG A 72 -10.61 -3.93 -23.46
CA ARG A 72 -10.87 -2.95 -24.52
C ARG A 72 -10.65 -3.54 -25.91
N ASN A 73 -9.65 -4.41 -26.05
CA ASN A 73 -9.39 -5.10 -27.31
C ASN A 73 -10.53 -6.09 -27.65
N SER A 74 -11.01 -6.86 -26.67
CA SER A 74 -12.14 -7.79 -26.90
C SER A 74 -13.43 -7.05 -27.31
N LEU A 75 -13.68 -5.86 -26.76
CA LEU A 75 -14.79 -5.00 -27.16
C LEU A 75 -14.63 -4.43 -28.57
N SER A 76 -13.40 -4.14 -29.01
CA SER A 76 -13.13 -3.61 -30.36
C SER A 76 -13.17 -4.67 -31.47
N SER A 77 -13.08 -5.95 -31.08
CA SER A 77 -13.12 -7.09 -32.00
C SER A 77 -14.50 -7.74 -32.10
N SER A 78 -15.50 -7.17 -31.40
CA SER A 78 -16.92 -7.53 -31.50
C SER A 78 -17.66 -6.49 -32.34
#